data_AF-A0AAD9FV58-F1
#
_entry.id   AF-A0AAD9FV58-F1
#
_cell.length_a   1.000
_cell.length_b   1.000
_cell.length_c   1.000
_cell.angle_alpha   90.00
_cell.angle_beta   90.00
_cell.angle_gamma   90.00
#
_symmetry.space_group_name_H-M   'P 1'
#
loop_
_entity.id
_entity.type
_entity.pdbx_description
1 polymer ?
#
loop_
_entity_poly.entity_id
_entity_poly.type
_entity_poly.pdbx_seq_one_letter_code
_entity_poly.pdbx_strand_id
1 'polypeptide(L)'
;MASLLSPLLWSFIPAQLTTTLLPHLSTHLPALFPPSPARTPQYAKNYRNVYTLLITGYLAYTLLQHDTTRGEDLYALLGVSRTVDDEGLKRAFRALSRRYHPDRAGESGGGVFILVRQAYEVLSDPIRRYAYDR
;
A
#
# COMPACT_ATOMS: atom_id res chain seq x y z
N MET A 1 -17.62 -7.28 6.47
CA MET A 1 -17.80 -6.43 7.67
C MET A 1 -16.45 -6.06 8.32
N ALA A 2 -15.40 -5.77 7.53
CA ALA A 2 -14.04 -5.45 8.03
C ALA A 2 -13.59 -4.03 7.64
N SER A 3 -14.51 -3.17 7.22
CA SER A 3 -14.21 -1.83 6.69
C SER A 3 -14.30 -0.72 7.75
N LEU A 4 -15.03 -0.94 8.86
CA LEU A 4 -15.23 0.09 9.90
C LEU A 4 -14.23 -0.01 11.07
N LEU A 5 -13.60 -1.17 11.26
CA LEU A 5 -12.55 -1.35 12.29
C LEU A 5 -11.24 -0.66 11.90
N SER A 6 -10.94 -0.57 10.60
CA SER A 6 -9.69 0.02 10.10
C SER A 6 -9.50 1.50 10.48
N PRO A 7 -10.45 2.42 10.22
CA PRO A 7 -10.26 3.84 10.56
C PRO A 7 -10.26 4.10 12.08
N LEU A 8 -10.99 3.29 12.86
CA LEU A 8 -11.11 3.42 14.31
C LEU A 8 -9.85 2.94 15.04
N LEU A 9 -9.21 1.89 14.54
CA LEU A 9 -7.92 1.44 15.05
C LEU A 9 -6.84 2.47 14.75
N TRP A 10 -6.88 3.09 13.56
CA TRP A 10 -5.93 4.12 13.15
C TRP A 10 -6.02 5.44 13.90
N SER A 11 -7.17 5.77 14.49
CA SER A 11 -7.30 6.97 15.32
C SER A 11 -6.68 6.78 16.72
N PHE A 12 -6.57 5.53 17.19
CA PHE A 12 -6.15 5.21 18.55
C PHE A 12 -4.70 4.73 18.65
N ILE A 13 -4.23 4.01 17.63
CA ILE A 13 -2.86 3.47 17.58
C ILE A 13 -1.79 4.57 17.73
N PRO A 14 -1.83 5.71 17.00
CA PRO A 14 -0.79 6.73 17.12
C PRO A 14 -0.76 7.37 18.53
N ALA A 15 -1.92 7.58 19.15
CA ALA A 15 -2.02 8.14 20.49
C ALA A 15 -1.46 7.18 21.54
N GLN A 16 -1.83 5.90 21.49
CA GLN A 16 -1.31 4.85 22.38
C GLN A 16 0.20 4.63 22.19
N LEU A 17 0.69 4.65 20.95
CA LEU A 17 2.13 4.56 20.67
C LEU A 17 2.87 5.77 21.23
N THR A 18 2.34 6.99 21.09
CA THR A 18 2.99 8.17 21.67
C THR A 18 3.07 8.11 23.19
N THR A 19 2.01 7.71 23.89
CA THR A 19 2.01 7.67 25.36
C THR A 19 2.92 6.59 25.91
N THR A 20 3.05 5.46 25.22
CA THR A 20 3.96 4.37 25.61
C THR A 20 5.41 4.62 25.23
N LEU A 21 5.67 5.22 24.06
CA LEU A 21 7.03 5.50 23.60
C LEU A 21 7.66 6.73 24.26
N LEU A 22 6.87 7.75 24.62
CA LEU A 22 7.40 9.00 25.16
C LEU A 22 8.26 8.80 26.43
N PRO A 23 7.89 7.95 27.41
CA PRO A 23 8.75 7.62 28.55
C PRO A 23 10.08 6.98 28.13
N HIS A 24 10.04 5.98 27.22
CA HIS A 24 11.23 5.29 26.74
C HIS A 24 12.17 6.20 25.94
N LEU A 25 11.61 7.07 25.10
CA LEU A 25 12.38 8.06 24.36
C LEU A 25 13.00 9.10 25.31
N SER A 26 12.30 9.49 26.37
CA SER A 26 12.84 10.42 27.36
C SER A 26 13.99 9.84 28.19
N THR A 27 13.99 8.53 28.46
CA THR A 27 15.08 7.85 29.17
C THR A 27 16.29 7.59 28.29
N HIS A 28 16.09 7.23 27.01
CA HIS A 28 17.20 6.92 26.09
C HIS A 28 17.76 8.15 25.35
N LEU A 29 16.94 9.19 25.12
CA LEU A 29 17.31 10.41 24.39
C LEU A 29 16.87 11.69 25.13
N PRO A 30 17.40 11.94 26.33
CA PRO A 30 17.00 13.10 27.16
C PRO A 30 17.34 14.45 26.52
N ALA A 31 18.32 14.50 25.62
CA ALA A 31 18.73 15.71 24.92
C ALA A 31 17.67 16.22 23.92
N LEU A 32 16.86 15.33 23.35
CA LEU A 32 15.82 15.66 22.38
C LEU A 32 14.42 15.68 23.03
N PHE A 33 14.20 14.83 24.04
CA PHE A 33 12.94 14.73 24.76
C PHE A 33 13.19 14.75 26.28
N PRO A 34 13.25 15.93 26.91
CA PRO A 34 13.51 16.01 28.35
C PRO A 34 12.38 15.34 29.16
N PRO A 35 12.70 14.62 30.26
CA PRO A 35 11.71 13.95 31.08
C PRO A 35 10.69 14.98 31.60
N SER A 36 9.42 14.79 31.24
CA SER A 36 8.36 15.75 31.52
C SER A 36 7.24 15.04 32.28
N PRO A 37 6.91 15.46 33.52
CA PRO A 37 5.77 14.92 34.25
C PRO A 37 4.44 15.19 33.53
N ALA A 38 3.49 14.27 33.66
CA ALA A 38 2.14 14.46 33.15
C ALA A 38 1.53 15.75 33.74
N ARG A 39 0.81 16.52 32.90
CA ARG A 39 0.19 17.83 33.21
C ARG A 39 1.11 19.07 33.19
N THR A 40 2.35 18.94 32.72
CA THR A 40 3.21 20.12 32.46
C THR A 40 3.02 20.67 31.04
N PRO A 41 3.20 21.99 30.82
CA PRO A 41 3.19 22.55 29.46
C PRO A 41 4.31 21.99 28.57
N GLN A 42 5.38 21.47 29.19
CA GLN A 42 6.50 20.83 28.49
C GLN A 42 6.14 19.42 27.99
N TYR A 43 5.35 18.65 28.75
CA TYR A 43 4.79 17.38 28.30
C TYR A 43 3.95 17.54 27.04
N ALA A 44 3.10 18.59 26.98
CA ALA A 44 2.28 18.86 25.79
C ALA A 44 3.13 19.18 24.55
N LYS A 45 4.25 19.90 24.72
CA LYS A 45 5.20 20.18 23.63
C LYS A 45 5.90 18.91 23.16
N ASN A 46 6.41 18.09 24.08
CA ASN A 46 7.09 16.83 23.73
C ASN A 46 6.14 15.84 23.05
N TYR A 47 4.90 15.73 23.55
CA TYR A 47 3.86 14.90 22.93
C TYR A 47 3.58 15.30 21.48
N ARG A 48 3.42 16.61 21.22
CA ARG A 48 3.22 17.12 19.85
C ARG A 48 4.39 16.77 18.94
N ASN A 49 5.63 16.97 19.41
CA ASN A 49 6.81 16.69 18.60
C ASN A 49 6.92 15.20 18.25
N VAL A 50 6.72 14.29 19.21
CA VAL A 50 6.76 12.84 18.97
C VAL A 50 5.61 12.41 18.05
N TYR A 51 4.41 12.94 18.27
CA TYR A 51 3.24 12.64 17.44
C TYR A 51 3.45 13.09 15.98
N THR A 52 3.95 14.31 15.76
CA THR A 52 4.29 14.81 14.43
C THR A 52 5.37 13.96 13.77
N LEU A 53 6.44 13.61 14.48
CA LEU A 53 7.51 12.75 13.94
C LEU A 53 7.00 11.36 13.55
N LEU A 54 6.13 10.75 14.37
CA LEU A 54 5.54 9.46 14.07
C LEU A 54 4.67 9.52 12.82
N ILE A 55 3.79 10.52 12.70
CA ILE A 55 2.93 10.67 11.52
C ILE A 55 3.76 10.97 10.29
N THR A 56 4.73 11.89 10.36
CA THR A 56 5.58 12.24 9.22
C THR A 56 6.44 11.04 8.79
N GLY A 57 7.03 10.31 9.73
CA GLY A 57 7.80 9.10 9.44
C GLY A 57 6.92 7.99 8.86
N TYR A 58 5.71 7.81 9.39
CA TYR A 58 4.73 6.88 8.86
C TYR A 58 4.30 7.26 7.43
N LEU A 59 3.98 8.53 7.19
CA LEU A 59 3.63 9.04 5.87
C LEU A 59 4.79 8.88 4.88
N ALA A 60 6.02 9.19 5.28
CA ALA A 60 7.20 8.97 4.47
C ALA A 60 7.40 7.47 4.15
N TYR A 61 7.24 6.58 5.13
CA TYR A 61 7.27 5.14 4.94
C TYR A 61 6.19 4.65 3.96
N THR A 62 4.98 5.21 4.02
CA THR A 62 3.93 4.89 3.04
C THR A 62 4.27 5.43 1.65
N LEU A 63 4.77 6.67 1.54
CA LEU A 63 5.13 7.27 0.25
C LEU A 63 6.26 6.49 -0.42
N LEU A 64 7.25 6.03 0.34
CA LEU A 64 8.34 5.17 -0.17
C LEU A 64 7.85 3.78 -0.62
N GLN A 65 6.71 3.30 -0.13
CA GLN A 65 6.10 2.04 -0.57
C GLN A 65 5.09 2.20 -1.71
N HIS A 66 4.67 3.42 -2.03
CA HIS A 66 3.64 3.67 -3.05
C HIS A 66 4.15 3.67 -4.50
N ASP A 67 5.44 3.42 -4.73
CA ASP A 67 5.99 3.37 -6.09
C ASP A 67 5.54 2.14 -6.91
N THR A 68 4.99 1.09 -6.26
CA THR A 68 4.46 -0.11 -6.94
C THR A 68 2.93 -0.20 -6.97
N THR A 69 2.20 0.79 -6.43
CA THR A 69 0.74 0.75 -6.28
C THR A 69 0.01 1.94 -6.91
N ARG A 70 0.62 2.59 -7.92
CA ARG A 70 -0.09 3.54 -8.80
C ARG A 70 -1.03 2.79 -9.73
N GLY A 71 -2.14 2.29 -9.19
CA GLY A 71 -3.19 1.60 -9.92
C GLY A 71 -2.75 0.21 -10.40
N GLU A 72 -3.68 -0.72 -10.46
CA GLU A 72 -3.48 -1.97 -11.19
C GLU A 72 -3.39 -1.62 -12.68
N ASP A 73 -2.21 -1.18 -13.14
CA ASP A 73 -1.97 -0.88 -14.54
C ASP A 73 -2.11 -2.22 -15.29
N LEU A 74 -3.22 -2.39 -16.03
CA LEU A 74 -3.58 -3.68 -16.65
C LEU A 74 -2.46 -4.14 -17.60
N TYR A 75 -1.76 -3.18 -18.20
CA TYR A 75 -0.57 -3.40 -19.00
C TYR A 75 0.61 -3.94 -18.19
N ALA A 76 0.87 -3.39 -16.99
CA ALA A 76 1.90 -3.89 -16.09
C ALA A 76 1.56 -5.29 -15.54
N LEU A 77 0.27 -5.54 -15.29
CA LEU A 77 -0.23 -6.84 -14.83
C LEU A 77 0.01 -7.94 -15.89
N LEU A 78 -0.14 -7.58 -17.17
CA LEU A 78 0.21 -8.45 -18.31
C LEU A 78 1.70 -8.40 -18.70
N GLY A 79 2.49 -7.50 -18.11
CA GLY A 79 3.90 -7.31 -18.43
C GLY A 79 4.15 -6.78 -19.86
N VAL A 80 3.22 -5.98 -20.39
CA VAL A 80 3.26 -5.43 -21.75
C VAL A 80 3.30 -3.90 -21.74
N SER A 81 3.76 -3.30 -22.85
CA SER A 81 3.68 -1.85 -23.06
C SER A 81 2.24 -1.42 -23.35
N ARG A 82 1.90 -0.15 -23.05
CA ARG A 82 0.62 0.47 -23.44
C ARG A 82 0.41 0.50 -24.95
N THR A 83 1.51 0.49 -25.72
CA THR A 83 1.51 0.46 -27.19
C THR A 83 1.48 -0.96 -27.78
N VAL A 84 1.23 -1.99 -26.97
CA VAL A 84 1.20 -3.38 -27.45
C VAL A 84 0.08 -3.60 -28.47
N ASP A 85 0.39 -4.39 -29.48
CA ASP A 85 -0.58 -4.87 -30.46
C ASP A 85 -1.43 -6.03 -29.90
N ASP A 86 -2.54 -6.34 -30.57
CA ASP A 86 -3.45 -7.39 -30.11
C ASP A 86 -2.79 -8.78 -30.11
N GLU A 87 -1.85 -8.99 -31.04
CA GLU A 87 -1.00 -10.20 -31.12
C GLU A 87 -0.12 -10.34 -29.86
N GLY A 88 0.58 -9.28 -29.48
CA GLY A 88 1.43 -9.22 -28.29
C GLY A 88 0.63 -9.38 -27.00
N LEU A 89 -0.55 -8.75 -26.93
CA LEU A 89 -1.47 -8.91 -25.81
C LEU A 89 -1.91 -10.37 -25.63
N LYS A 90 -2.30 -11.04 -26.73
CA LYS A 90 -2.65 -12.48 -26.72
C LYS A 90 -1.47 -13.37 -26.32
N ARG A 91 -0.26 -13.06 -26.80
CA ARG A 91 0.95 -13.82 -26.45
C ARG A 91 1.28 -13.71 -24.97
N ALA A 92 1.23 -12.50 -24.41
CA ALA A 92 1.47 -12.23 -23.01
C ALA A 92 0.44 -12.94 -22.12
N PHE A 93 -0.84 -12.82 -22.45
CA PHE A 93 -1.91 -13.54 -21.75
C PHE A 93 -1.67 -15.06 -21.75
N ARG A 94 -1.40 -15.66 -22.92
CA ARG A 94 -1.12 -17.11 -23.01
C ARG A 94 0.10 -17.54 -22.18
N ALA A 95 1.14 -16.71 -22.10
CA ALA A 95 2.32 -17.00 -21.29
C ALA A 95 1.99 -16.99 -19.79
N LEU A 96 1.26 -15.96 -19.33
CA LEU A 96 0.86 -15.81 -17.93
C LEU A 96 -0.19 -16.85 -17.52
N SER A 97 -1.17 -17.15 -18.37
CA SER A 97 -2.17 -18.19 -18.12
C SER A 97 -1.54 -19.57 -17.93
N ARG A 98 -0.49 -19.91 -18.68
CA ARG A 98 0.23 -21.18 -18.49
C ARG A 98 1.01 -21.21 -17.17
N ARG A 99 1.53 -20.07 -16.74
CA ARG A 99 2.35 -19.94 -15.53
C ARG A 99 1.50 -19.98 -14.26
N TYR A 100 0.35 -19.30 -14.28
CA TYR A 100 -0.55 -19.15 -13.13
C TYR A 100 -1.79 -20.05 -13.20
N HIS A 101 -1.82 -21.01 -14.12
CA HIS A 101 -2.95 -21.94 -14.22
C HIS A 101 -3.19 -22.62 -12.85
N PRO A 102 -4.44 -22.70 -12.36
CA PRO A 102 -4.75 -23.29 -11.06
C PRO A 102 -4.20 -24.72 -10.92
N ASP A 103 -4.20 -25.49 -12.02
CA ASP A 103 -3.62 -26.85 -12.05
C ASP A 103 -2.10 -26.90 -11.80
N ARG A 104 -1.35 -25.84 -12.09
CA ARG A 104 0.12 -25.80 -11.94
C ARG A 104 0.58 -25.02 -10.70
N ALA A 105 -0.16 -23.97 -10.33
CA ALA A 105 0.22 -23.05 -9.26
C ALA A 105 -0.59 -23.24 -7.96
N GLY A 106 -1.62 -24.11 -7.96
CA GLY A 106 -2.48 -24.36 -6.81
C GLY A 106 -3.27 -23.11 -6.38
N GLU A 107 -3.75 -23.09 -5.13
CA GLU A 107 -4.53 -21.97 -4.57
C GLU A 107 -3.80 -20.61 -4.67
N SER A 108 -2.47 -20.61 -4.61
CA SER A 108 -1.66 -19.40 -4.72
C SER A 108 -1.71 -18.74 -6.10
N GLY A 109 -1.96 -19.51 -7.16
CA GLY A 109 -2.03 -19.00 -8.54
C GLY A 109 -3.42 -18.52 -8.97
N GLY A 110 -4.48 -18.98 -8.29
CA GLY A 110 -5.87 -18.68 -8.67
C GLY A 110 -6.18 -17.18 -8.66
N GLY A 111 -5.71 -16.46 -7.63
CA GLY A 111 -5.89 -15.01 -7.53
C GLY A 111 -5.22 -14.24 -8.67
N VAL A 112 -3.97 -14.58 -8.98
CA VAL A 112 -3.20 -13.93 -10.07
C VAL A 112 -3.82 -14.26 -11.44
N PHE A 113 -4.29 -15.49 -11.64
CA PHE A 113 -4.96 -15.88 -12.88
C PHE A 113 -6.24 -15.08 -13.14
N ILE A 114 -7.05 -14.85 -12.11
CA ILE A 114 -8.27 -14.04 -12.22
C ILE A 114 -7.92 -12.61 -12.65
N LEU A 115 -6.90 -12.01 -12.03
CA LEU A 115 -6.43 -10.66 -12.37
C LEU A 115 -5.90 -10.58 -13.81
N VAL A 116 -5.08 -11.54 -14.23
CA VAL A 116 -4.56 -11.63 -15.62
C VAL A 116 -5.69 -11.76 -16.64
N ARG A 117 -6.72 -12.55 -16.32
CA ARG A 117 -7.90 -12.72 -17.17
C ARG A 117 -8.71 -11.45 -17.29
N GLN A 118 -8.95 -10.77 -16.17
CA GLN A 118 -9.68 -9.50 -16.14
C GLN A 118 -8.94 -8.41 -16.94
N ALA A 119 -7.61 -8.32 -16.79
CA ALA A 119 -6.79 -7.40 -17.56
C ALA A 119 -6.90 -7.66 -19.07
N TYR A 120 -6.81 -8.92 -19.50
CA TYR A 120 -6.97 -9.28 -20.90
C TYR A 120 -8.39 -8.98 -21.41
N GLU A 121 -9.44 -9.21 -20.63
CA GLU A 121 -10.81 -8.95 -21.06
C GLU A 121 -11.08 -7.45 -21.31
N VAL A 122 -10.50 -6.57 -20.49
CA VAL A 122 -10.62 -5.12 -20.68
C VAL A 122 -9.76 -4.64 -21.85
N LEU A 123 -8.51 -5.13 -21.96
CA LEU A 123 -7.58 -4.66 -22.99
C LEU A 123 -7.81 -5.29 -24.37
N SER A 124 -8.47 -6.44 -24.47
CA SER A 124 -8.76 -7.10 -25.75
C SER A 124 -9.95 -6.49 -26.50
N ASP A 125 -10.84 -5.79 -25.80
CA ASP A 125 -11.94 -5.05 -26.41
C ASP A 125 -11.47 -3.61 -26.68
N PRO A 126 -11.41 -3.16 -27.95
CA PRO A 126 -10.93 -1.82 -28.29
C PRO A 126 -11.75 -0.70 -27.64
N ILE A 127 -13.05 -0.91 -27.39
CA ILE A 127 -13.91 0.09 -26.75
C ILE A 127 -13.55 0.20 -25.27
N ARG A 128 -13.39 -0.94 -24.60
CA ARG A 128 -13.01 -0.98 -23.17
C ARG A 128 -11.57 -0.51 -22.95
N ARG A 129 -10.65 -0.87 -23.85
CA ARG A 129 -9.26 -0.38 -23.85
C ARG A 129 -9.20 1.14 -24.03
N TYR A 130 -9.96 1.68 -24.98
CA TYR A 130 -10.04 3.13 -25.17
C TYR A 130 -10.64 3.85 -23.95
N ALA A 131 -11.66 3.27 -23.33
CA ALA A 131 -12.24 3.81 -22.09
C ALA A 131 -11.28 3.73 -20.89
N TYR A 132 -10.38 2.74 -20.87
CA TYR A 132 -9.33 2.58 -19.86
C TYR A 132 -8.16 3.56 -20.08
N ASP A 133 -7.82 3.83 -21.33
CA ASP A 133 -6.69 4.69 -21.70
C ASP A 133 -7.00 6.21 -21.61
N ARG A 134 -8.28 6.59 -21.45
CA ARG A 134 -8.76 7.98 -21.38
C ARG A 134 -8.83 8.50 -19.94
#